data_AF-A0A6J2U6R7-F1
#
_entry.id   AF-A0A6J2U6R7-F1
#
_cell.length_a   1.000
_cell.length_b   1.000
_cell.length_c   1.000
_cell.angle_alpha   90.00
_cell.angle_beta   90.00
_cell.angle_gamma   90.00
#
_symmetry.space_group_name_H-M   'P 1'
#
loop_
_entity.id
_entity.type
_entity.pdbx_description
1 polymer ?
#
loop_
_entity_poly.entity_id
_entity_poly.type
_entity_poly.pdbx_seq_one_letter_code
_entity_poly.pdbx_strand_id
1 'polypeptide(L)'
;MKKTPQKSGSLNLNTSLTPVYFRDSQSPRAQSNDDSNLAVCRTRLETLVKNLQDNYAKWQLAQQRGSTLCYAIEAKKTRCLEATASDTSSYPDELKMPCDKLAVIASIFVDIANNTRETLRQLRALQKLPGTSAEVIFYRSWRLRQFVAFAQELLQRYDLETAVKQQVMENIPHCTQRSELIAFTTAWEFPEHVNDYVKLGFLLLAEEVKTK
;
A
#
# COMPACT_ATOMS: atom_id res chain seq x y z
N MET A 1 9.25 -32.64 80.19
CA MET A 1 10.13 -31.92 79.23
C MET A 1 9.25 -31.15 78.24
N LYS A 2 9.67 -29.92 77.89
CA LYS A 2 9.05 -28.89 77.01
C LYS A 2 8.57 -29.49 75.65
N LYS A 3 7.53 -29.05 74.91
CA LYS A 3 7.00 -27.71 74.56
C LYS A 3 5.54 -27.82 74.03
N THR A 4 4.76 -26.74 74.15
CA THR A 4 3.54 -26.37 73.38
C THR A 4 3.84 -25.09 72.54
N PRO A 5 2.97 -24.49 71.67
CA PRO A 5 1.79 -24.94 70.87
C PRO A 5 1.65 -24.26 69.44
N GLN A 6 0.47 -24.42 68.80
CA GLN A 6 -0.23 -23.60 67.76
C GLN A 6 0.05 -23.91 66.27
N LYS A 7 -0.94 -23.95 65.36
CA LYS A 7 -2.00 -22.95 65.12
C LYS A 7 -3.27 -23.53 64.48
N SER A 8 -4.38 -22.90 64.85
CA SER A 8 -5.80 -23.10 64.51
C SER A 8 -6.15 -23.21 63.02
N GLY A 9 -6.96 -24.22 62.68
CA GLY A 9 -7.74 -24.30 61.43
C GLY A 9 -9.24 -24.31 61.73
N SER A 10 -9.84 -23.13 61.89
CA SER A 10 -11.26 -22.83 61.65
C SER A 10 -11.53 -22.90 60.13
N LEU A 11 -12.66 -23.30 59.56
CA LEU A 11 -14.05 -23.48 59.98
C LEU A 11 -14.74 -24.37 58.93
N ASN A 12 -15.74 -25.12 59.37
CA ASN A 12 -16.78 -25.75 58.55
C ASN A 12 -17.43 -24.74 57.59
N LEU A 13 -17.80 -25.19 56.37
CA LEU A 13 -19.00 -24.76 55.64
C LEU A 13 -19.29 -25.74 54.48
N ASN A 14 -20.00 -26.83 54.80
CA ASN A 14 -20.78 -27.61 53.83
C ASN A 14 -22.24 -27.40 54.19
N THR A 15 -23.06 -26.75 53.34
CA THR A 15 -24.44 -27.17 53.03
C THR A 15 -25.14 -26.18 52.09
N SER A 16 -25.17 -26.49 50.79
CA SER A 16 -26.28 -26.23 49.85
C SER A 16 -25.79 -26.53 48.42
N LEU A 17 -25.70 -27.82 48.07
CA LEU A 17 -25.50 -28.23 46.67
C LEU A 17 -26.88 -28.34 46.01
N THR A 18 -27.46 -27.21 45.62
CA THR A 18 -28.56 -27.19 44.65
C THR A 18 -27.95 -27.32 43.25
N PRO A 19 -28.50 -28.18 42.36
CA PRO A 19 -28.03 -28.25 40.99
C PRO A 19 -28.32 -26.92 40.31
N VAL A 20 -27.27 -26.22 39.90
CA VAL A 20 -27.40 -25.07 39.01
C VAL A 20 -27.82 -25.62 37.65
N TYR A 21 -29.10 -25.46 37.30
CA TYR A 21 -29.52 -25.65 35.92
C TYR A 21 -28.79 -24.64 35.07
N PHE A 22 -27.79 -25.11 34.32
CA PHE A 22 -27.20 -24.35 33.23
C PHE A 22 -28.33 -24.12 32.23
N ARG A 23 -28.83 -22.88 32.15
CA ARG A 23 -29.74 -22.49 31.08
C ARG A 23 -28.92 -22.58 29.79
N ASP A 24 -29.07 -23.67 29.06
CA ASP A 24 -28.78 -23.71 27.63
C ASP A 24 -29.71 -22.69 26.95
N SER A 25 -29.24 -21.47 26.87
CA SER A 25 -29.82 -20.41 26.04
C SER A 25 -28.80 -20.03 24.98
N GLN A 26 -28.35 -21.02 24.21
CA GLN A 26 -27.82 -20.79 22.88
C GLN A 26 -28.88 -21.27 21.88
N SER A 27 -29.72 -20.31 21.46
CA SER A 27 -30.51 -20.44 20.24
C SER A 27 -29.58 -20.81 19.08
N PRO A 28 -29.77 -21.93 18.36
CA PRO A 28 -28.87 -22.34 17.27
C PRO A 28 -28.95 -21.46 16.00
N ARG A 29 -29.65 -20.32 16.04
CA ARG A 29 -30.03 -19.58 14.82
C ARG A 29 -29.12 -18.42 14.42
N ALA A 30 -28.01 -18.16 15.12
CA ALA A 30 -27.10 -17.05 14.79
C ALA A 30 -25.78 -17.48 14.14
N GLN A 31 -25.39 -18.76 14.17
CA GLN A 31 -24.04 -19.18 13.78
C GLN A 31 -23.80 -19.37 12.28
N SER A 32 -24.83 -19.43 11.42
CA SER A 32 -24.64 -19.72 9.99
C SER A 32 -24.30 -18.50 9.11
N ASN A 33 -24.70 -17.30 9.53
CA ASN A 33 -24.56 -16.09 8.70
C ASN A 33 -23.22 -15.39 8.90
N ASP A 34 -22.62 -15.48 10.09
CA ASP A 34 -21.32 -14.85 10.37
C ASP A 34 -20.18 -15.51 9.59
N ASP A 35 -20.20 -16.84 9.45
CA ASP A 35 -19.19 -17.59 8.69
C ASP A 35 -19.27 -17.32 7.17
N SER A 36 -20.48 -17.17 6.62
CA SER A 36 -20.66 -16.85 5.20
C SER A 36 -20.25 -15.40 4.88
N ASN A 37 -20.58 -14.45 5.76
CA ASN A 37 -20.11 -13.07 5.65
C ASN A 37 -18.58 -12.97 5.76
N LEU A 38 -17.97 -13.74 6.66
CA LEU A 38 -16.52 -13.78 6.82
C LEU A 38 -15.82 -14.36 5.59
N ALA A 39 -16.35 -15.44 5.01
CA ALA A 39 -15.83 -16.02 3.77
C ALA A 39 -15.89 -15.01 2.60
N VAL A 40 -17.02 -14.32 2.43
CA VAL A 40 -17.17 -13.27 1.42
C VAL A 40 -16.19 -12.11 1.67
N CYS A 41 -16.00 -11.70 2.92
CA CYS A 41 -15.02 -10.67 3.27
C CYS A 41 -13.60 -11.09 2.92
N ARG A 42 -13.22 -12.36 3.20
CA ARG A 42 -11.90 -12.89 2.86
C ARG A 42 -11.66 -12.87 1.34
N THR A 43 -12.59 -13.39 0.55
CA THR A 43 -12.44 -13.39 -0.93
C THR A 43 -12.34 -11.97 -1.50
N ARG A 44 -13.13 -11.02 -0.98
CA ARG A 44 -13.03 -9.61 -1.38
C ARG A 44 -11.68 -9.02 -0.98
N LEU A 45 -11.20 -9.30 0.23
CA LEU A 45 -9.91 -8.83 0.72
C LEU A 45 -8.76 -9.39 -0.13
N GLU A 46 -8.80 -10.67 -0.52
CA GLU A 46 -7.81 -11.29 -1.42
C GLU A 46 -7.74 -10.55 -2.77
N THR A 47 -8.90 -10.21 -3.33
CA THR A 47 -8.98 -9.44 -4.59
C THR A 47 -8.35 -8.06 -4.42
N LEU A 48 -8.65 -7.37 -3.32
CA LEU A 48 -8.11 -6.04 -3.04
C LEU A 48 -6.60 -6.05 -2.81
N VAL A 49 -6.10 -7.04 -2.08
CA VAL A 49 -4.66 -7.24 -1.86
C VAL A 49 -3.96 -7.50 -3.20
N LYS A 50 -4.51 -8.36 -4.05
CA LYS A 50 -3.98 -8.62 -5.39
C LYS A 50 -3.92 -7.34 -6.22
N ASN A 51 -4.97 -6.51 -6.19
CA ASN A 51 -4.99 -5.23 -6.88
C ASN A 51 -3.87 -4.28 -6.40
N LEU A 52 -3.58 -4.24 -5.10
CA LEU A 52 -2.46 -3.45 -4.57
C LEU A 52 -1.12 -3.97 -5.09
N GLN A 53 -0.92 -5.29 -5.11
CA GLN A 53 0.31 -5.91 -5.61
C GLN A 53 0.50 -5.67 -7.12
N ASP A 54 -0.56 -5.83 -7.91
CA ASP A 54 -0.54 -5.60 -9.36
C ASP A 54 -0.25 -4.12 -9.67
N ASN A 55 -0.83 -3.19 -8.90
CA ASN A 55 -0.54 -1.75 -9.04
C ASN A 55 0.91 -1.42 -8.70
N TYR A 56 1.50 -2.05 -7.69
CA TYR A 56 2.91 -1.85 -7.36
C TYR A 56 3.84 -2.41 -8.43
N ALA A 57 3.56 -3.59 -8.98
CA ALA A 57 4.32 -4.14 -10.10
C ALA A 57 4.26 -3.22 -11.34
N LYS A 58 3.07 -2.66 -11.64
CA LYS A 58 2.91 -1.64 -12.69
C LYS A 58 3.70 -0.38 -12.39
N TRP A 59 3.71 0.07 -11.14
CA TRP A 59 4.48 1.23 -10.70
C TRP A 59 5.98 1.01 -10.97
N GLN A 60 6.52 -0.15 -10.61
CA GLN A 60 7.94 -0.48 -10.82
C GLN A 60 8.32 -0.48 -12.30
N LEU A 61 7.45 -1.05 -13.15
CA LEU A 61 7.67 -1.07 -14.61
C LEU A 61 7.58 0.34 -15.22
N ALA A 62 6.62 1.15 -14.78
CA ALA A 62 6.46 2.53 -15.21
C ALA A 62 7.69 3.37 -14.80
N GLN A 63 8.17 3.20 -13.56
CA GLN A 63 9.37 3.85 -13.04
C GLN A 63 10.58 3.52 -13.91
N GLN A 64 10.84 2.24 -14.18
CA GLN A 64 11.96 1.81 -15.02
C GLN A 64 11.89 2.40 -16.43
N ARG A 65 10.72 2.33 -17.08
CA ARG A 65 10.53 2.86 -18.45
C ARG A 65 10.68 4.37 -18.49
N GLY A 66 10.15 5.07 -17.50
CA GLY A 66 10.26 6.51 -17.38
C GLY A 66 11.71 6.96 -17.21
N SER A 67 12.52 6.27 -16.39
CA SER A 67 13.95 6.58 -16.24
C SER A 67 14.68 6.48 -17.58
N THR A 68 14.43 5.42 -18.36
CA THR A 68 15.00 5.29 -19.71
C THR A 68 14.62 6.46 -20.62
N LEU A 69 13.37 6.94 -20.55
CA LEU A 69 12.92 8.09 -21.33
C LEU A 69 13.57 9.40 -20.88
N CYS A 70 13.69 9.63 -19.57
CA CYS A 70 14.36 10.80 -19.02
C CYS A 70 15.83 10.87 -19.46
N TYR A 71 16.58 9.76 -19.39
CA TYR A 71 17.94 9.71 -19.91
C TYR A 71 18.03 9.96 -21.42
N ALA A 72 17.07 9.43 -22.20
CA ALA A 72 17.04 9.66 -23.63
C ALA A 72 16.78 11.14 -23.97
N ILE A 73 15.90 11.80 -23.21
CA ILE A 73 15.62 13.23 -23.32
C ILE A 73 16.86 14.04 -22.93
N GLU A 74 17.48 13.74 -21.78
CA GLU A 74 18.70 14.39 -21.31
C GLU A 74 19.83 14.28 -22.33
N ALA A 75 20.09 13.08 -22.85
CA ALA A 75 21.17 12.85 -23.81
C ALA A 75 20.93 13.57 -25.16
N LYS A 76 19.67 13.67 -25.60
CA LYS A 76 19.32 14.45 -26.80
C LYS A 76 19.48 15.93 -26.55
N LYS A 77 18.94 16.46 -25.45
CA LYS A 77 19.02 17.89 -25.13
C LYS A 77 20.42 18.35 -24.83
N THR A 78 21.23 17.56 -24.13
CA THR A 78 22.64 17.88 -23.86
C THR A 78 23.41 18.06 -25.17
N ARG A 79 23.22 17.15 -26.14
CA ARG A 79 23.84 17.27 -27.47
C ARG A 79 23.39 18.54 -28.20
N CYS A 80 22.11 18.89 -28.11
CA CYS A 80 21.62 20.15 -28.69
C CYS A 80 22.24 21.37 -28.01
N LEU A 81 22.30 21.40 -26.67
CA LEU A 81 22.90 22.51 -25.92
C LEU A 81 24.39 22.70 -26.26
N GLU A 82 25.12 21.60 -26.47
CA GLU A 82 26.52 21.62 -26.90
C GLU A 82 26.67 22.07 -28.37
N ALA A 83 25.71 21.73 -29.23
CA ALA A 83 25.69 22.12 -30.66
C ALA A 83 25.19 23.56 -30.91
N THR A 84 24.34 24.11 -30.04
CA THR A 84 23.76 25.46 -30.16
C THR A 84 24.75 26.62 -30.00
N ALA A 85 26.06 26.35 -29.92
CA ALA A 85 27.06 27.33 -30.34
C ALA A 85 26.90 27.74 -31.83
N SER A 86 26.12 26.99 -32.64
CA SER A 86 25.67 27.38 -33.97
C SER A 86 24.15 27.22 -34.13
N ASP A 87 23.40 28.33 -34.05
CA ASP A 87 22.12 28.67 -34.74
C ASP A 87 21.05 27.59 -35.04
N THR A 88 20.93 26.53 -34.26
CA THR A 88 19.92 25.48 -34.49
C THR A 88 18.85 25.49 -33.39
N SER A 89 17.58 25.34 -33.77
CA SER A 89 16.42 25.57 -32.89
C SER A 89 16.48 24.83 -31.54
N SER A 90 15.97 25.48 -30.47
CA SER A 90 15.92 24.96 -29.09
C SER A 90 15.08 23.69 -28.90
N TYR A 91 14.38 23.21 -29.94
CA TYR A 91 13.48 22.05 -29.88
C TYR A 91 13.72 21.13 -31.09
N PRO A 92 14.61 20.12 -30.97
CA PRO A 92 14.72 19.08 -32.00
C PRO A 92 13.43 18.26 -32.08
N ASP A 93 12.91 18.04 -33.29
CA ASP A 93 11.71 17.23 -33.55
C ASP A 93 11.81 15.82 -32.94
N GLU A 94 13.03 15.31 -32.80
CA GLU A 94 13.30 14.01 -32.22
C GLU A 94 13.02 13.89 -30.71
N LEU A 95 12.72 15.00 -30.01
CA LEU A 95 12.31 15.00 -28.60
C LEU A 95 10.82 14.74 -28.42
N LYS A 96 10.00 15.02 -29.44
CA LYS A 96 8.54 14.90 -29.33
C LYS A 96 8.11 13.50 -28.91
N MET A 97 8.60 12.47 -29.60
CA MET A 97 8.23 11.09 -29.31
C MET A 97 8.63 10.64 -27.88
N PRO A 98 9.87 10.87 -27.40
CA PRO A 98 10.21 10.61 -26.00
C PRO A 98 9.31 11.34 -24.99
N CYS A 99 8.99 12.61 -25.22
CA CYS A 99 8.14 13.40 -24.32
C CYS A 99 6.69 12.90 -24.31
N ASP A 100 6.12 12.58 -25.47
CA ASP A 100 4.77 12.01 -25.59
C ASP A 100 4.69 10.67 -24.84
N LYS A 101 5.72 9.82 -24.98
CA LYS A 101 5.82 8.56 -24.23
C LYS A 101 5.94 8.81 -22.73
N LEU A 102 6.70 9.82 -22.31
CA LEU A 102 6.86 10.17 -20.90
C LEU A 102 5.54 10.66 -20.30
N ALA A 103 4.74 11.42 -21.04
CA ALA A 103 3.40 11.84 -20.64
C ALA A 103 2.46 10.64 -20.40
N VAL A 104 2.51 9.63 -21.27
CA VAL A 104 1.78 8.36 -21.07
C VAL A 104 2.27 7.63 -19.82
N ILE A 105 3.57 7.59 -19.56
CA ILE A 105 4.09 6.98 -18.33
C ILE A 105 3.63 7.76 -17.09
N ALA A 106 3.63 9.10 -17.15
CA ALA A 106 3.16 9.93 -16.05
C ALA A 106 1.67 9.70 -15.74
N SER A 107 0.82 9.49 -16.75
CA SER A 107 -0.59 9.18 -16.54
C SER A 107 -0.80 7.82 -15.84
N ILE A 108 0.09 6.85 -16.03
CA ILE A 108 0.03 5.56 -15.33
C ILE A 108 0.16 5.75 -13.81
N PHE A 109 1.00 6.69 -13.34
CA PHE A 109 1.11 6.96 -11.91
C PHE A 109 -0.17 7.55 -11.32
N VAL A 110 -0.82 8.46 -12.07
CA VAL A 110 -2.15 9.00 -11.72
C VAL A 110 -3.18 7.86 -11.61
N ASP A 111 -3.21 6.96 -12.59
CA ASP A 111 -4.12 5.81 -12.58
C ASP A 111 -3.86 4.88 -11.39
N ILE A 112 -2.60 4.63 -11.04
CA ILE A 112 -2.21 3.82 -9.88
C ILE A 112 -2.70 4.47 -8.58
N ALA A 113 -2.51 5.78 -8.41
CA ALA A 113 -3.01 6.51 -7.25
C ALA A 113 -4.55 6.43 -7.15
N ASN A 114 -5.25 6.62 -8.27
CA ASN A 114 -6.71 6.50 -8.36
C ASN A 114 -7.20 5.09 -8.01
N ASN A 115 -6.57 4.05 -8.55
CA ASN A 115 -6.91 2.65 -8.26
C ASN A 115 -6.65 2.29 -6.79
N THR A 116 -5.60 2.85 -6.20
CA THR A 116 -5.28 2.67 -4.77
C THR A 116 -6.32 3.37 -3.89
N ARG A 117 -6.78 4.58 -4.28
CA ARG A 117 -7.86 5.30 -3.62
C ARG A 117 -9.17 4.52 -3.63
N GLU A 118 -9.51 3.91 -4.77
CA GLU A 118 -10.69 3.05 -4.88
C GLU A 118 -10.56 1.79 -4.02
N THR A 119 -9.37 1.15 -4.03
CA THR A 119 -9.08 0.01 -3.16
C THR A 119 -9.25 0.36 -1.69
N LEU A 120 -8.74 1.52 -1.25
CA LEU A 120 -8.91 2.01 0.12
C LEU A 120 -10.39 2.24 0.47
N ARG A 121 -11.17 2.79 -0.46
CA ARG A 121 -12.62 2.98 -0.28
C ARG A 121 -13.32 1.64 -0.04
N GLN A 122 -12.97 0.63 -0.84
CA GLN A 122 -13.52 -0.72 -0.71
C GLN A 122 -13.07 -1.41 0.59
N LEU A 123 -11.81 -1.28 1.01
CA LEU A 123 -11.32 -1.80 2.30
C LEU A 123 -12.07 -1.18 3.49
N ARG A 124 -12.32 0.14 3.46
CA ARG A 124 -13.12 0.83 4.48
C ARG A 124 -14.59 0.40 4.47
N ALA A 125 -15.14 0.03 3.31
CA ALA A 125 -16.48 -0.54 3.23
C ALA A 125 -16.55 -1.94 3.86
N LEU A 126 -15.52 -2.78 3.65
CA LEU A 126 -15.43 -4.09 4.30
C LEU A 126 -15.42 -3.98 5.83
N GLN A 127 -14.80 -2.94 6.40
CA GLN A 127 -14.79 -2.73 7.87
C GLN A 127 -16.18 -2.48 8.47
N LYS A 128 -17.15 -2.09 7.65
CA LYS A 128 -18.52 -1.77 8.10
C LYS A 128 -19.46 -2.96 7.99
N LEU A 129 -19.01 -4.10 7.45
CA LEU A 129 -19.86 -5.26 7.26
C LEU A 129 -20.18 -5.96 8.61
N PRO A 130 -21.44 -6.35 8.86
CA PRO A 130 -21.81 -7.17 10.02
C PRO A 130 -21.04 -8.50 10.04
N GLY A 131 -20.63 -8.97 11.22
CA GLY A 131 -19.81 -10.19 11.39
C GLY A 131 -18.29 -9.93 11.29
N THR A 132 -17.88 -8.76 10.83
CA THR A 132 -16.47 -8.33 10.79
C THR A 132 -16.09 -7.64 12.10
N SER A 133 -15.93 -8.39 13.19
CA SER A 133 -15.38 -7.79 14.41
C SER A 133 -13.99 -7.21 14.13
N ALA A 134 -13.69 -6.03 14.68
CA ALA A 134 -12.40 -5.34 14.51
C ALA A 134 -11.18 -6.20 14.94
N GLU A 135 -11.43 -7.26 15.71
CA GLU A 135 -10.44 -8.20 16.23
C GLU A 135 -10.20 -9.43 15.32
N VAL A 136 -11.01 -9.64 14.27
CA VAL A 136 -10.85 -10.79 13.37
C VAL A 136 -9.54 -10.68 12.59
N ILE A 137 -8.70 -11.70 12.73
CA ILE A 137 -7.49 -11.89 11.94
C ILE A 137 -7.89 -12.59 10.64
N PHE A 138 -7.59 -11.96 9.51
CA PHE A 138 -7.97 -12.47 8.19
C PHE A 138 -6.93 -13.42 7.59
N TYR A 139 -5.66 -13.16 7.91
CA TYR A 139 -4.49 -13.90 7.42
C TYR A 139 -3.64 -14.39 8.60
N ARG A 140 -2.30 -14.21 8.56
CA ARG A 140 -1.39 -14.65 9.62
C ARG A 140 -1.54 -13.79 10.88
N SER A 141 -1.34 -12.49 10.75
CA SER A 141 -1.35 -11.56 11.89
C SER A 141 -2.18 -10.30 11.63
N TRP A 142 -2.45 -10.00 10.35
CA TRP A 142 -3.19 -8.78 9.99
C TRP A 142 -4.70 -8.92 10.15
N ARG A 143 -5.28 -7.88 10.74
CA ARG A 143 -6.72 -7.61 10.75
C ARG A 143 -7.01 -6.58 9.68
N LEU A 144 -8.30 -6.36 9.38
CA LEU A 144 -8.70 -5.46 8.30
C LEU A 144 -8.18 -4.02 8.48
N ARG A 145 -8.02 -3.54 9.72
CA ARG A 145 -7.44 -2.22 10.02
C ARG A 145 -6.00 -2.06 9.52
N GLN A 146 -5.18 -3.11 9.55
CA GLN A 146 -3.81 -3.04 9.07
C GLN A 146 -3.77 -2.87 7.55
N PHE A 147 -4.65 -3.57 6.81
CA PHE A 147 -4.78 -3.38 5.36
C PHE A 147 -5.25 -1.96 5.01
N VAL A 148 -6.20 -1.41 5.76
CA VAL A 148 -6.65 -0.01 5.58
C VAL A 148 -5.52 0.98 5.85
N ALA A 149 -4.78 0.80 6.95
CA ALA A 149 -3.64 1.65 7.28
C ALA A 149 -2.57 1.61 6.19
N PHE A 150 -2.20 0.40 5.73
CA PHE A 150 -1.24 0.20 4.65
C PHE A 150 -1.70 0.88 3.35
N ALA A 151 -2.95 0.66 2.91
CA ALA A 151 -3.47 1.26 1.68
C ALA A 151 -3.58 2.79 1.77
N GLN A 152 -3.91 3.34 2.93
CA GLN A 152 -3.96 4.78 3.17
C GLN A 152 -2.57 5.41 3.09
N GLU A 153 -1.59 4.79 3.74
CA GLU A 153 -0.21 5.25 3.72
C GLU A 153 0.40 5.15 2.31
N LEU A 154 0.11 4.06 1.60
CA LEU A 154 0.52 3.86 0.21
C LEU A 154 -0.07 4.92 -0.72
N LEU A 155 -1.37 5.21 -0.57
CA LEU A 155 -2.05 6.25 -1.36
C LEU A 155 -1.37 7.62 -1.18
N GLN A 156 -1.07 8.00 0.06
CA GLN A 156 -0.41 9.28 0.34
C GLN A 156 0.94 9.39 -0.39
N ARG A 157 1.73 8.31 -0.37
CA ARG A 157 3.02 8.26 -1.06
C ARG A 157 2.88 8.28 -2.58
N TYR A 158 1.88 7.58 -3.13
CA TYR A 158 1.61 7.64 -4.56
C TYR A 158 1.15 9.02 -5.01
N ASP A 159 0.31 9.71 -4.25
CA ASP A 159 -0.13 11.07 -4.58
C ASP A 159 1.07 12.04 -4.60
N LEU A 160 1.97 11.95 -3.59
CA LEU A 160 3.18 12.77 -3.54
C LEU A 160 4.14 12.48 -4.70
N GLU A 161 4.45 11.20 -4.95
CA GLU A 161 5.37 10.81 -6.02
C GLU A 161 4.80 11.16 -7.40
N THR A 162 3.49 11.00 -7.60
CA THR A 162 2.83 11.34 -8.87
C THR A 162 2.97 12.83 -9.18
N ALA A 163 2.85 13.70 -8.18
CA ALA A 163 3.07 15.14 -8.36
C ALA A 163 4.49 15.45 -8.84
N VAL A 164 5.50 14.78 -8.26
CA VAL A 164 6.90 14.90 -8.71
C VAL A 164 7.05 14.42 -10.15
N LYS A 165 6.49 13.26 -10.51
CA LYS A 165 6.58 12.72 -11.89
C LYS A 165 5.89 13.62 -12.91
N GLN A 166 4.75 14.22 -12.56
CA GLN A 166 4.08 15.21 -13.41
C GLN A 166 4.95 16.44 -13.62
N GLN A 167 5.52 17.00 -12.53
CA GLN A 167 6.42 18.14 -12.62
C GLN A 167 7.63 17.84 -13.51
N VAL A 168 8.27 16.69 -13.36
CA VAL A 168 9.39 16.30 -14.25
C VAL A 168 8.93 16.23 -15.70
N MET A 169 7.82 15.54 -15.97
CA MET A 169 7.30 15.34 -17.32
C MET A 169 6.94 16.65 -18.01
N GLU A 170 6.40 17.62 -17.28
CA GLU A 170 6.08 18.96 -17.80
C GLU A 170 7.33 19.81 -18.06
N ASN A 171 8.38 19.70 -17.23
CA ASN A 171 9.49 20.65 -17.24
C ASN A 171 10.76 20.16 -17.96
N ILE A 172 11.00 18.84 -18.01
CA ILE A 172 12.19 18.28 -18.68
C ILE A 172 12.32 18.71 -20.17
N PRO A 173 11.23 18.86 -20.96
CA PRO A 173 11.33 19.32 -22.34
C PRO A 173 11.72 20.81 -22.44
N HIS A 174 11.53 21.58 -21.38
CA HIS A 174 11.75 23.04 -21.35
C HIS A 174 13.09 23.48 -20.73
N CYS A 175 13.86 22.54 -20.16
CA CYS A 175 15.17 22.84 -19.57
C CYS A 175 16.12 23.53 -20.56
N THR A 176 16.78 24.60 -20.14
CA THR A 176 17.75 25.33 -20.99
C THR A 176 19.19 25.07 -20.59
N GLN A 177 19.40 24.46 -19.42
CA GLN A 177 20.71 24.16 -18.88
C GLN A 177 20.88 22.67 -18.64
N ARG A 178 22.12 22.19 -18.75
CA ARG A 178 22.46 20.78 -18.46
C ARG A 178 22.20 20.43 -16.99
N SER A 179 22.43 21.36 -16.08
CA SER A 179 22.15 21.20 -14.64
C SER A 179 20.66 20.92 -14.38
N GLU A 180 19.76 21.65 -15.05
CA GLU A 180 18.30 21.45 -14.95
C GLU A 180 17.90 20.07 -15.46
N LEU A 181 18.45 19.64 -16.61
CA LEU A 181 18.20 18.30 -17.15
C LEU A 181 18.60 17.20 -16.16
N ILE A 182 19.82 17.29 -15.62
CA ILE A 182 20.31 16.32 -14.63
C ILE A 182 19.40 16.33 -13.40
N ALA A 183 18.97 17.50 -12.93
CA ALA A 183 18.09 17.60 -11.76
C ALA A 183 16.75 16.90 -11.99
N PHE A 184 16.09 17.13 -13.13
CA PHE A 184 14.82 16.49 -13.46
C PHE A 184 14.97 14.99 -13.75
N THR A 185 16.02 14.56 -14.44
CA THR A 185 16.33 13.13 -14.62
C THR A 185 16.52 12.45 -13.27
N THR A 186 17.29 13.06 -12.37
CA THR A 186 17.56 12.53 -11.02
C THR A 186 16.28 12.45 -10.19
N ALA A 187 15.44 13.48 -10.23
CA ALA A 187 14.12 13.49 -9.56
C ALA A 187 13.18 12.40 -10.10
N TRP A 188 13.30 12.04 -11.38
CA TRP A 188 12.62 10.87 -11.91
C TRP A 188 13.23 9.57 -11.38
N GLU A 189 14.55 9.41 -11.52
CA GLU A 189 15.29 8.17 -11.24
C GLU A 189 15.18 7.72 -9.78
N PHE A 190 15.29 8.66 -8.85
CA PHE A 190 15.36 8.39 -7.41
C PHE A 190 14.06 8.84 -6.71
N PRO A 191 13.03 7.97 -6.66
CA PRO A 191 11.76 8.29 -6.04
C PRO A 191 11.93 8.46 -4.53
N GLU A 192 11.51 9.62 -4.01
CA GLU A 192 11.65 9.96 -2.60
C GLU A 192 10.53 9.31 -1.77
N HIS A 193 9.31 9.29 -2.31
CA HIS A 193 8.12 8.91 -1.56
C HIS A 193 7.79 7.43 -1.75
N VAL A 194 8.05 6.85 -2.93
CA VAL A 194 7.92 5.40 -3.17
C VAL A 194 9.29 4.73 -3.12
N ASN A 195 9.84 4.69 -1.89
CA ASN A 195 11.20 4.24 -1.61
C ASN A 195 11.24 2.80 -1.02
N ASP A 196 12.38 2.40 -0.48
CA ASP A 196 12.59 1.08 0.13
C ASP A 196 11.61 0.76 1.27
N TYR A 197 11.03 1.77 1.93
CA TYR A 197 9.98 1.56 2.92
C TYR A 197 8.71 0.98 2.29
N VAL A 198 8.29 1.49 1.12
CA VAL A 198 7.14 0.94 0.39
C VAL A 198 7.43 -0.49 -0.06
N LYS A 199 8.64 -0.74 -0.56
CA LYS A 199 9.10 -2.08 -0.93
C LYS A 199 9.03 -3.03 0.26
N LEU A 200 9.50 -2.62 1.43
CA LEU A 200 9.40 -3.41 2.66
C LEU A 200 7.93 -3.68 3.03
N GLY A 201 7.06 -2.66 2.92
CA GLY A 201 5.62 -2.82 3.14
C GLY A 201 5.00 -3.89 2.24
N PHE A 202 5.36 -3.93 0.96
CA PHE A 202 4.90 -4.98 0.04
C PHE A 202 5.49 -6.36 0.32
N LEU A 203 6.73 -6.44 0.80
CA LEU A 203 7.33 -7.70 1.25
C LEU A 203 6.61 -8.25 2.48
N LEU A 204 6.28 -7.39 3.44
CA LEU A 204 5.48 -7.76 4.62
C LEU A 204 4.07 -8.21 4.21
N LEU A 205 3.41 -7.47 3.31
CA LEU A 205 2.11 -7.86 2.77
C LEU A 205 2.16 -9.23 2.09
N ALA A 206 3.21 -9.49 1.30
CA ALA A 206 3.40 -10.78 0.64
C ALA A 206 3.58 -11.92 1.66
N GLU A 207 4.36 -11.71 2.72
CA GLU A 207 4.52 -12.71 3.79
C GLU A 207 3.23 -12.95 4.57
N GLU A 208 2.42 -11.92 4.81
CA GLU A 208 1.12 -12.06 5.47
C GLU A 208 0.14 -12.90 4.65
N VAL A 209 0.16 -12.72 3.33
CA VAL A 209 -0.81 -13.33 2.41
C VAL A 209 -0.37 -14.74 1.96
N LYS A 210 0.90 -15.12 2.16
CA LYS A 210 1.37 -16.49 1.92
C LYS A 210 0.61 -17.48 2.82
N THR A 211 -0.29 -18.23 2.19
CA THR A 211 -0.98 -19.39 2.77
C THR A 211 0.05 -20.42 3.27
N LYS A 212 -0.25 -21.03 4.42
CA LYS A 212 0.43 -22.26 4.86
C LYS A 212 0.02 -23.43 3.97
#